data_AF-A0A918N4K1-F1
#
_entry.id   AF-A0A918N4K1-F1
#
_cell.length_a   1.000
_cell.length_b   1.000
_cell.length_c   1.000
_cell.angle_alpha   90.00
_cell.angle_beta   90.00
_cell.angle_gamma   90.00
#
_symmetry.space_group_name_H-M   'P 1'
#
loop_
_entity.id
_entity.type
_entity.pdbx_description
1 polymer ?
#
loop_
_entity_poly.entity_id
_entity_poly.type
_entity_poly.pdbx_seq_one_letter_code
_entity_poly.pdbx_strand_id
1 'polypeptide(L)' 'MNVIREYFEQIVKINDIDWKIFSSKLKKAQYKKRETILKKGEIENYLNFIEKGSIRLFIPKEENDLTFGFVLKINL' A
#
# COMPACT_ATOMS: atom_id res chain seq x y z
N MET A 1 -1.75 -3.01 11.99
CA MET A 1 -0.34 -2.54 11.92
C MET A 1 0.69 -3.61 12.29
N ASN A 2 0.42 -4.53 13.22
CA ASN A 2 1.37 -5.61 13.58
C ASN A 2 1.85 -6.42 12.37
N VAL A 3 0.95 -6.73 11.43
CA VAL A 3 1.28 -7.41 10.17
C VAL A 3 2.37 -6.70 9.36
N ILE A 4 2.41 -5.36 9.39
CA ILE A 4 3.45 -4.59 8.69
C ILE A 4 4.80 -4.76 9.40
N ARG A 5 4.82 -4.77 10.74
CA ARG A 5 6.03 -5.03 11.53
C ARG A 5 6.58 -6.41 11.24
N GLU A 6 5.71 -7.41 11.34
CA GLU A 6 6.04 -8.82 11.13
C GLU A 6 6.61 -9.04 9.73
N TYR A 7 6.01 -8.41 8.70
CA TYR A 7 6.53 -8.46 7.34
C TYR A 7 7.93 -7.87 7.20
N PHE A 8 8.18 -6.70 7.79
CA PHE A 8 9.51 -6.09 7.72
C PHE A 8 10.55 -6.89 8.52
N GLU A 9 10.17 -7.48 9.65
CA GLU A 9 11.07 -8.30 10.47
C GLU A 9 11.54 -9.58 9.77
N GLN A 10 10.83 -10.05 8.72
CA GLN A 10 11.32 -11.11 7.82
C GLN A 10 12.51 -10.65 6.97
N ILE A 11 12.67 -9.34 6.75
CA ILE A 11 13.68 -8.76 5.85
C ILE A 11 14.81 -8.11 6.65
N VAL A 12 14.48 -7.43 7.74
CA VAL A 12 15.42 -6.66 8.56
C VAL A 12 14.96 -6.63 10.02
N LYS A 13 15.87 -6.83 10.96
CA LYS A 13 15.55 -6.67 12.39
C LYS A 13 15.23 -5.21 12.70
N ILE A 14 14.07 -4.96 13.30
CA ILE A 14 13.63 -3.62 13.71
C ILE A 14 13.45 -3.64 15.23
N ASN A 15 14.19 -2.78 15.95
CA ASN A 15 13.99 -2.62 17.39
C ASN A 15 12.73 -1.78 17.67
N ASP A 16 12.27 -1.79 18.93
CA ASP A 16 11.03 -1.11 19.31
C ASP A 16 11.06 0.42 19.15
N ILE A 17 12.23 1.05 19.27
CA ILE A 17 12.39 2.50 19.12
C ILE A 17 12.18 2.88 17.66
N ASP A 18 12.89 2.20 16.75
CA ASP A 18 12.78 2.42 15.31
C ASP A 18 11.38 2.08 14.80
N TRP A 19 10.80 0.99 15.31
CA TRP A 19 9.41 0.64 15.01
C TRP A 19 8.44 1.72 15.44
N LYS A 20 8.61 2.29 16.64
CA LYS A 20 7.74 3.37 17.15
C LYS A 20 7.85 4.62 16.28
N ILE A 21 9.06 4.99 15.84
CA ILE A 21 9.28 6.12 14.93
C ILE A 21 8.61 5.86 13.58
N PHE A 22 8.82 4.69 12.98
CA PHE A 22 8.24 4.34 11.69
C PHE A 22 6.72 4.28 11.75
N SER A 23 6.16 3.51 12.69
CA SER A 23 4.71 3.31 12.82
C SER A 23 3.96 4.60 13.13
N SER A 24 4.60 5.58 13.80
CA SER A 24 4.00 6.90 14.04
C SER A 24 3.67 7.68 12.75
N LYS A 25 4.33 7.35 11.64
CA LYS A 25 4.10 7.99 10.33
C LYS A 25 3.01 7.29 9.52
N LEU A 26 2.60 6.08 9.92
CA LEU A 26 1.57 5.33 9.23
C LEU A 26 0.21 5.95 9.51
N LYS A 27 -0.53 6.26 8.44
CA LYS A 27 -1.90 6.77 8.52
C LYS A 27 -2.84 5.71 7.98
N LYS A 28 -3.91 5.44 8.73
CA LYS A 28 -4.97 4.54 8.26
C LYS A 28 -5.83 5.26 7.24
N ALA A 29 -6.00 4.65 6.07
CA ALA A 29 -6.92 5.11 5.03
C ALA A 29 -7.91 4.00 4.70
N GLN A 30 -9.12 4.37 4.29
CA GLN A 30 -10.17 3.44 3.86
C GLN A 30 -10.79 3.96 2.57
N TYR A 31 -10.94 3.06 1.61
CA TYR A 31 -11.48 3.36 0.29
C TYR A 31 -12.60 2.38 -0.03
N LYS A 32 -13.62 2.84 -0.75
CA LYS A 32 -14.68 2.00 -1.27
C LYS A 32 -14.17 1.14 -2.43
N LYS A 33 -14.86 0.04 -2.70
CA LYS A 33 -14.57 -0.79 -3.87
C LYS A 33 -14.67 0.07 -5.14
N ARG A 34 -13.65 -0.02 -6.00
CA ARG A 34 -13.49 0.77 -7.26
C ARG A 34 -13.25 2.27 -7.06
N GLU A 35 -12.97 2.73 -5.84
CA GLU A 35 -12.55 4.11 -5.63
C GLU A 35 -11.13 4.34 -6.20
N THR A 36 -10.97 5.46 -6.91
CA THR A 36 -9.66 5.85 -7.47
C THR A 36 -8.84 6.55 -6.40
N ILE A 37 -7.72 5.94 -6.02
CA ILE A 37 -6.80 6.46 -4.99
C ILE A 37 -5.82 7.49 -5.59
N LEU A 38 -5.28 7.20 -6.77
CA LEU A 38 -4.36 8.06 -7.51
C LEU A 38 -4.87 8.24 -8.93
N LYS A 39 -4.97 9.49 -9.40
CA LYS A 39 -5.40 9.78 -10.78
C LYS A 39 -4.21 9.89 -11.72
N LYS A 40 -4.46 9.63 -13.01
CA LYS A 40 -3.45 9.83 -14.05
C LYS A 40 -2.97 11.28 -14.05
N GLY A 41 -1.65 11.47 -13.98
CA GLY A 41 -1.01 12.79 -13.94
C GLY A 41 -0.74 13.32 -12.53
N GLU A 42 -1.27 12.68 -11.48
CA GLU A 42 -0.95 13.02 -10.10
C GLU A 42 0.34 12.30 -9.66
N ILE A 43 1.11 12.97 -8.81
CA ILE A 43 2.30 12.38 -8.17
C ILE A 43 1.84 11.58 -6.95
N GLU A 44 2.23 10.31 -6.87
CA GLU A 44 2.08 9.50 -5.66
C GLU A 44 3.16 9.90 -4.64
N ASN A 45 2.73 10.48 -3.53
CA ASN A 45 3.62 10.98 -2.49
C ASN A 45 3.73 10.01 -1.29
N TYR A 46 3.01 8.90 -1.32
CA TYR A 46 2.91 7.97 -0.21
C TYR A 46 3.31 6.56 -0.60
N LEU A 47 4.01 5.89 0.32
CA LEU A 47 4.17 4.44 0.28
C LEU A 47 2.98 3.79 1.00
N ASN A 48 2.24 2.95 0.29
CA ASN A 48 1.02 2.35 0.79
C ASN A 48 1.23 0.87 1.15
N PHE A 49 0.62 0.43 2.26
CA PHE A 49 0.56 -0.96 2.69
C PHE A 49 -0.88 -1.43 2.75
N ILE A 50 -1.17 -2.61 2.20
CA ILE A 50 -2.54 -3.16 2.17
C ILE A 50 -2.75 -4.09 3.37
N GLU A 51 -3.51 -3.62 4.36
CA GLU A 51 -3.94 -4.44 5.51
C GLU A 51 -5.13 -5.35 5.14
N LYS A 52 -6.05 -4.87 4.30
CA LYS A 52 -7.23 -5.62 3.83
C LYS A 52 -7.64 -5.18 2.42
N GLY A 53 -8.06 -6.15 1.61
CA GLY A 53 -8.54 -5.93 0.25
C GLY A 53 -7.44 -6.10 -0.81
N SER A 54 -7.61 -5.41 -1.93
CA SER A 54 -6.68 -5.43 -3.06
C SER A 54 -6.72 -4.12 -3.84
N ILE A 55 -5.62 -3.81 -4.51
CA ILE A 55 -5.47 -2.66 -5.40
C ILE A 55 -5.08 -3.16 -6.78
N ARG A 56 -5.70 -2.59 -7.81
CA ARG A 56 -5.30 -2.76 -9.22
C ARG A 56 -4.47 -1.56 -9.64
N LEU A 57 -3.27 -1.80 -10.14
CA LEU A 57 -2.40 -0.80 -10.73
C LEU A 57 -2.58 -0.83 -12.25
N PHE A 58 -3.00 0.31 -12.82
CA PHE A 58 -3.30 0.39 -14.25
C PHE A 58 -3.04 1.79 -14.80
N ILE A 59 -2.80 1.87 -16.11
CA ILE A 59 -2.71 3.11 -16.88
C ILE A 59 -3.98 3.23 -17.71
N PRO A 60 -4.84 4.25 -17.49
CA PRO A 60 -6.05 4.42 -18.26
C PRO A 60 -5.74 4.90 -19.70
N LYS A 61 -6.42 4.28 -20.67
CA LYS A 61 -6.38 4.61 -22.11
C LYS A 61 -7.81 4.72 -22.65
N GLU A 62 -7.97 5.19 -23.89
CA GLU A 62 -9.28 5.44 -24.51
C GLU A 62 -10.09 4.16 -24.72
N GLU A 63 -9.49 3.10 -25.25
CA GLU A 63 -10.20 1.84 -25.51
C GLU A 63 -10.13 0.87 -24.33
N ASN A 64 -8.93 0.63 -23.78
CA ASN A 64 -8.71 -0.36 -22.74
C ASN A 64 -7.61 0.06 -21.76
N ASP A 65 -7.88 -0.10 -20.46
CA ASP A 65 -6.88 0.08 -19.41
C ASP A 65 -5.72 -0.92 -19.55
N LEU A 66 -4.48 -0.44 -19.46
CA LEU A 66 -3.33 -1.33 -19.32
C LEU A 66 -3.12 -1.64 -17.84
N THR A 67 -3.52 -2.83 -17.40
CA THR A 67 -3.23 -3.32 -16.05
C THR A 67 -1.81 -3.87 -16.00
N PHE A 68 -1.02 -3.42 -15.03
CA PHE A 68 0.37 -3.86 -14.87
C PHE A 68 0.65 -4.50 -13.50
N GLY A 69 -0.34 -4.52 -12.61
CA GLY A 69 -0.18 -5.21 -11.33
C GLY A 69 -1.45 -5.30 -10.52
N PHE A 70 -1.50 -6.33 -9.68
CA PHE A 70 -2.44 -6.44 -8.58
C PHE A 70 -1.65 -6.54 -7.29
N VAL A 71 -1.92 -5.64 -6.35
CA VAL A 71 -1.33 -5.68 -5.02
C VAL A 71 -2.41 -6.22 -4.09
N LEU A 72 -2.10 -7.33 -3.44
CA LEU A 72 -2.96 -7.97 -2.47
C LEU A 72 -2.52 -7.57 -1.06
N LYS A 73 -3.37 -7.87 -0.07
CA LYS A 73 -2.99 -7.73 1.34
C LYS A 73 -1.65 -8.43 1.61
N ILE A 74 -0.89 -7.91 2.56
CA ILE A 74 0.31 -8.58 3.07
C ILE A 74 -0.10 -9.95 3.61
N ASN A 75 0.54 -11.00 3.09
CA ASN A 75 0.46 -12.35 3.62
C ASN A 75 1.79 -12.61 4.34
N LEU A 76 1.70 -13.14 5.56
CA LEU A 76 2.84 -13.53 6.38
C LEU A 76 3.12 -15.02 6.25
#